data_AF-A0A239C1P9-F1
#
_entry.id   AF-A0A239C1P9-F1
#
_cell.length_a   1.000
_cell.length_b   1.000
_cell.length_c   1.000
_cell.angle_alpha   90.00
_cell.angle_beta   90.00
_cell.angle_gamma   90.00
#
_symmetry.space_group_name_H-M   'P 1'
#
loop_
_entity.id
_entity.type
_entity.pdbx_description
1 polymer ?
#
loop_
_entity_poly.entity_id
_entity_poly.type
_entity_poly.pdbx_seq_one_letter_code
_entity_poly.pdbx_strand_id
1 'polypeptide(L)' 'MQVGRDHALRIAREDALTAYRDLDAYDVTCEMQGEGWKIDYTPKDQRARGGGPHYVISGDSGDIVSKRYEQ' A
#
# COMPACT_ATOMS: atom_id res chain seq x y z
N MET A 1 -1.06 17.35 11.06
CA MET A 1 -2.25 16.52 11.40
C MET A 1 -1.79 15.10 11.16
N GLN A 2 -1.61 14.28 12.20
CA GLN A 2 -0.99 12.97 12.03
C GLN A 2 -1.95 12.04 11.26
N VAL A 3 -1.44 11.39 10.22
CA VAL A 3 -2.17 10.43 9.40
C VAL A 3 -2.30 9.13 10.18
N GLY A 4 -3.54 8.73 10.44
CA GLY A 4 -3.84 7.43 11.03
C GLY A 4 -3.78 6.30 10.00
N ARG A 5 -3.72 5.06 10.50
CA ARG A 5 -3.69 3.83 9.71
C ARG A 5 -4.73 3.79 8.60
N ASP A 6 -6.00 4.09 8.93
CA ASP A 6 -7.11 4.06 7.97
C ASP A 6 -6.93 5.09 6.85
N HIS A 7 -6.38 6.25 7.17
CA HIS A 7 -6.14 7.31 6.19
C HIS A 7 -4.99 6.94 5.25
N ALA A 8 -3.89 6.37 5.79
CA ALA A 8 -2.79 5.86 4.97
C ALA A 8 -3.25 4.70 4.06
N LEU A 9 -4.03 3.74 4.60
CA LEU A 9 -4.62 2.66 3.81
C LEU A 9 -5.50 3.19 2.67
N ARG A 10 -6.30 4.22 2.94
CA ARG A 10 -7.15 4.85 1.93
C ARG A 10 -6.30 5.45 0.79
N ILE A 11 -5.26 6.21 1.12
CA ILE A 11 -4.37 6.82 0.12
C ILE A 11 -3.69 5.75 -0.74
N ALA A 12 -3.11 4.72 -0.11
CA ALA A 12 -2.48 3.62 -0.82
C ALA A 12 -3.48 2.87 -1.74
N ARG A 13 -4.71 2.66 -1.27
CA ARG A 13 -5.76 2.00 -2.05
C ARG A 13 -6.20 2.83 -3.24
N GLU A 14 -6.39 4.13 -3.06
CA GLU A 14 -6.78 5.04 -4.15
C GLU A 14 -5.70 5.07 -5.25
N ASP A 15 -4.42 5.15 -4.89
CA ASP A 15 -3.31 5.06 -5.86
C ASP A 15 -3.23 3.65 -6.49
N ALA A 16 -3.31 2.59 -5.70
CA ALA A 16 -3.21 1.22 -6.20
C ALA A 16 -4.33 0.87 -7.18
N LEU A 17 -5.56 1.38 -6.98
CA LEU A 17 -6.67 1.20 -7.92
C LEU A 17 -6.44 1.87 -9.28
N THR A 18 -5.57 2.89 -9.36
CA THR A 18 -5.21 3.50 -10.65
C THR A 18 -4.26 2.62 -11.46
N ALA A 19 -3.39 1.85 -10.79
CA ALA A 19 -2.41 0.98 -11.42
C ALA A 19 -2.93 -0.45 -11.60
N TYR A 20 -3.72 -0.95 -10.65
CA TYR A 20 -4.30 -2.29 -10.61
C TYR A 20 -5.81 -2.18 -10.69
N ARG A 21 -6.39 -2.78 -11.72
CA ARG A 21 -7.84 -2.71 -12.00
C ARG A 21 -8.68 -3.41 -10.92
N ASP A 22 -8.09 -4.37 -10.21
CA ASP A 22 -8.72 -5.08 -9.11
C ASP A 22 -7.70 -5.34 -7.98
N LEU A 23 -8.07 -5.01 -6.74
CA LEU A 23 -7.26 -5.26 -5.56
C LEU A 23 -7.82 -6.41 -4.69
N ASP A 24 -8.95 -7.02 -5.08
CA ASP A 24 -9.56 -8.11 -4.31
C ASP A 24 -8.69 -9.37 -4.34
N ALA A 25 -7.90 -9.55 -5.40
CA ALA A 25 -6.90 -10.60 -5.51
C ALA A 25 -5.71 -10.47 -4.54
N TYR A 26 -5.62 -9.37 -3.77
CA TYR A 26 -4.50 -9.09 -2.87
C TYR A 26 -4.95 -9.01 -1.41
N ASP A 27 -4.12 -9.52 -0.52
CA ASP A 27 -4.16 -9.24 0.91
C ASP A 27 -3.37 -7.97 1.20
N VAL A 28 -3.90 -7.10 2.06
CA VAL A 28 -3.28 -5.82 2.39
C VAL A 28 -2.83 -5.81 3.84
N THR A 29 -1.55 -5.55 4.06
CA THR A 29 -0.99 -5.31 5.39
C THR A 29 -0.68 -3.82 5.53
N CYS A 30 -0.88 -3.28 6.73
CA CYS A 30 -0.53 -1.90 7.03
C CYS A 30 0.09 -1.84 8.42
N GLU A 31 1.36 -1.45 8.45
CA GLU A 31 2.20 -1.46 9.64
C GLU A 31 2.91 -0.11 9.76
N MET A 32 3.03 0.40 10.97
CA MET A 32 3.80 1.62 11.23
C MET A 32 5.29 1.25 11.23
N GLN A 33 6.07 1.88 10.36
CA GLN A 33 7.51 1.72 10.28
C GLN A 33 8.18 3.08 10.45
N GLY A 34 8.70 3.33 11.65
CA GLY A 34 9.27 4.63 12.02
C GLY A 34 8.19 5.72 12.03
N GLU A 35 8.38 6.76 11.22
CA GLU A 35 7.47 7.91 11.09
C GLU A 35 6.48 7.75 9.92
N GLY A 36 6.47 6.58 9.27
CA GLY A 36 5.62 6.30 8.11
C GLY A 36 4.78 5.04 8.27
N TRP A 37 3.77 4.92 7.42
CA TRP A 37 2.95 3.73 7.25
C TRP A 37 3.45 2.95 6.05
N LYS A 38 3.85 1.70 6.29
CA LYS A 38 4.15 0.74 5.23
C LYS A 38 2.86 0.00 4.89
N ILE A 39 2.50 0.01 3.61
CA ILE A 39 1.35 -0.75 3.10
C ILE A 39 1.88 -1.72 2.04
N ASP A 40 1.71 -3.01 2.27
CA ASP A 40 2.12 -4.04 1.33
C ASP A 40 0.88 -4.79 0.84
N TYR A 41 0.74 -4.89 -0.47
CA TYR A 41 -0.27 -5.73 -1.10
C TYR A 41 0.42 -7.02 -1.55
N THR A 42 -0.02 -8.14 -1.01
CA THR A 42 0.51 -9.46 -1.36
C THR A 42 -0.57 -10.23 -2.12
N PRO A 43 -0.28 -10.82 -3.29
CA PRO A 43 -1.26 -11.66 -3.98
C PRO A 43 -1.73 -12.79 -3.05
N LYS A 44 -3.05 -13.01 -3.00
CA LYS A 44 -3.63 -14.14 -2.25
C LYS A 44 -3.19 -15.47 -2.84
N ASP A 45 -3.03 -15.51 -4.16
CA ASP A 45 -2.53 -16.67 -4.87
C ASP A 45 -1.00 -16.70 -4.82
N GLN A 46 -0.44 -17.61 -4.01
CA GLN A 46 1.01 -17.78 -3.88
C GLN A 46 1.69 -18.35 -5.14
N ARG A 47 0.92 -18.77 -6.15
CA ARG A 47 1.44 -19.24 -7.45
C ARG A 47 1.52 -18.10 -8.46
N ALA A 48 0.95 -16.92 -8.16
CA ALA A 48 1.14 -15.72 -8.96
C ALA A 48 2.63 -15.39 -9.03
N ARG A 49 3.18 -15.38 -10.25
CA ARG A 49 4.58 -15.03 -10.51
C ARG A 49 4.77 -13.51 -10.61
N GLY A 50 4.19 -12.77 -9.68
CA GLY A 50 4.28 -11.32 -9.57
C GLY A 50 3.98 -10.88 -8.14
N GLY A 51 4.69 -9.87 -7.65
CA GLY A 51 4.35 -9.23 -6.37
C GLY A 51 3.13 -8.33 -6.50
N GLY A 52 2.69 -7.75 -5.39
CA GLY A 52 1.71 -6.66 -5.41
C GLY A 52 2.39 -5.31 -5.22
N PRO A 53 1.60 -4.22 -5.18
CA PRO A 53 2.12 -2.90 -4.91
C PRO A 53 2.58 -2.74 -3.46
N HIS A 54 3.68 -2.00 -3.27
CA HIS A 54 4.25 -1.65 -1.97
C HIS A 54 4.31 -0.14 -1.82
N TYR A 55 3.89 0.37 -0.66
CA TYR A 55 3.83 1.80 -0.37
C TYR A 55 4.47 2.13 0.97
N VAL A 56 5.04 3.32 1.04
CA VAL A 56 5.42 3.99 2.28
C VAL A 56 4.77 5.37 2.27
N ILE A 57 3.91 5.63 3.25
CA ILE A 57 3.17 6.89 3.39
C ILE A 57 3.67 7.63 4.62
N SER A 58 3.91 8.93 4.48
CA SER A 58 4.30 9.79 5.60
C SER A 58 3.20 9.83 6.66
N GLY A 59 3.54 9.50 7.90
CA GLY A 59 2.62 9.61 9.03
C GLY A 59 2.31 11.06 9.42
N ASP A 60 3.10 12.03 8.95
CA ASP A 60 2.95 13.43 9.32
C ASP A 60 2.11 14.23 8.30
N SER A 61 2.29 13.91 7.01
CA SER A 61 1.69 14.65 5.91
C SER A 61 0.72 13.83 5.05
N GLY A 62 0.83 12.50 5.06
CA GLY A 62 0.04 11.62 4.17
C GLY A 62 0.59 11.50 2.76
N ASP A 63 1.73 12.11 2.47
CA ASP A 63 2.37 11.96 1.16
C ASP A 63 2.87 10.52 0.97
N ILE A 64 2.74 10.02 -0.26
CA ILE A 64 3.39 8.76 -0.66
C ILE A 64 4.89 9.03 -0.79
N VAL A 65 5.66 8.61 0.21
CA VAL A 65 7.12 8.76 0.27
C VAL A 65 7.79 7.79 -0.69
N SER A 66 7.25 6.58 -0.82
CA SER A 66 7.75 5.57 -1.75
C SER A 66 6.61 4.70 -2.25
N LYS A 67 6.70 4.31 -3.52
CA LYS A 67 5.84 3.28 -4.10
C LYS A 67 6.64 2.40 -5.04
N ARG A 68 6.39 1.10 -5.00
CA ARG A 68 7.01 0.10 -5.85
C ARG A 68 5.94 -0.85 -6.37
N TYR A 69 6.00 -1.11 -7.67
CA TYR A 69 5.17 -2.10 -8.34
C TYR A 69 6.07 -3.23 -8.80
N GLU A 70 5.71 -4.46 -8.49
CA GLU A 70 6.36 -5.63 -9.07
C GLU A 70 5.65 -5.89 -10.42
N GLN A 71 6.25 -5.38 -11.51
CA GLN A 71 5.82 -5.62 -12.90
C GLN A 71 6.63 -6.74 -13.55
#